data_AF-A0AAX3HQP8-F1
#
_entry.id   AF-A0AAX3HQP8-F1
#
_cell.length_a   1.000
_cell.length_b   1.000
_cell.length_c   1.000
_cell.angle_alpha   90.00
_cell.angle_beta   90.00
_cell.angle_gamma   90.00
#
_symmetry.space_group_name_H-M   'P 1'
#
loop_
_entity.id
_entity.type
_entity.pdbx_description
1 polymer ?
#
loop_
_entity_poly.entity_id
_entity_poly.type
_entity_poly.pdbx_seq_one_letter_code
_entity_poly.pdbx_strand_id
1 'polypeptide(L)'
;MIVLNKFFNILHYKKMVPVVFLSCATLIGCSDGNTQSESLKQTKQTNQIKQETTGNDSFAKLEKEFDAKLGIYALDTDTNQTVTYQSDKRFAYASTHKALAVGVLLQKKSIEDLNQRVLYTREDLVNYNPITEKYVDRGMTLKELADASLRYSDNTAQNLILKQLGGPSEFKKSLREIGDTVTNPERFEPELNEVHPGDVHDTSTPKALATSLQAFALGDVLSTEKRDLLIDWMKRNTTGDNLIRAGVPGGWEVADKTGSGSYGTRNDIAIIWPPNKKPIVLAILSNHDKEDAKYDDKLIAEATKIALGVLKAKNK
;
A
#
# COMPACT_ATOMS: atom_id res chain seq x y z
N MET A 1 43.06 -47.78 1.77
CA MET A 1 42.87 -47.95 0.31
C MET A 1 42.89 -46.56 -0.31
N ILE A 2 43.99 -46.05 -0.85
CA ILE A 2 44.66 -46.42 -2.12
C ILE A 2 43.89 -45.91 -3.36
N VAL A 3 44.37 -44.77 -3.87
CA VAL A 3 44.74 -44.42 -5.28
C VAL A 3 43.68 -43.95 -6.31
N LEU A 4 44.10 -42.84 -6.95
CA LEU A 4 43.75 -42.15 -8.22
C LEU A 4 43.34 -43.01 -9.43
N ASN A 5 42.50 -42.42 -10.32
CA ASN A 5 42.86 -41.96 -11.70
C ASN A 5 41.62 -41.40 -12.42
N LYS A 6 41.59 -40.11 -12.83
CA LYS A 6 41.90 -39.54 -14.16
C LYS A 6 41.21 -40.23 -15.36
N PHE A 7 40.47 -39.47 -16.16
CA PHE A 7 40.75 -39.26 -17.60
C PHE A 7 40.03 -38.02 -18.17
N PHE A 8 40.78 -37.25 -18.95
CA PHE A 8 40.40 -36.12 -19.81
C PHE A 8 39.64 -36.61 -21.05
N ASN A 9 38.78 -35.76 -21.64
CA ASN A 9 38.85 -35.53 -23.09
C ASN A 9 38.20 -34.20 -23.51
N ILE A 10 38.99 -33.46 -24.28
CA ILE A 10 38.69 -32.22 -25.01
C ILE A 10 38.15 -32.62 -26.39
N LEU A 11 37.17 -31.91 -26.95
CA LEU A 11 37.15 -31.70 -28.40
C LEU A 11 36.48 -30.38 -28.79
N HIS A 12 37.30 -29.52 -29.40
CA HIS A 12 36.92 -28.34 -30.16
C HIS A 12 36.13 -28.72 -31.43
N TYR A 13 35.12 -27.92 -31.79
CA TYR A 13 34.77 -27.73 -33.21
C TYR A 13 34.32 -26.29 -33.48
N LYS A 14 35.15 -25.57 -34.26
CA LYS A 14 34.83 -24.34 -35.00
C LYS A 14 34.84 -24.71 -36.49
N LYS A 15 33.83 -24.28 -37.26
CA LYS A 15 33.85 -23.87 -38.70
C LYS A 15 32.40 -23.78 -39.21
N MET A 16 31.92 -22.58 -39.54
CA MET A 16 31.86 -21.97 -40.88
C MET A 16 30.63 -22.36 -41.73
N VAL A 17 29.71 -21.38 -41.82
CA VAL A 17 28.80 -20.90 -42.90
C VAL A 17 28.75 -21.70 -44.22
N PRO A 18 27.54 -21.86 -44.81
CA PRO A 18 27.26 -21.12 -46.05
C PRO A 18 25.97 -20.29 -46.01
N VAL A 19 26.08 -19.14 -46.65
CA VAL A 19 25.03 -18.19 -47.03
C VAL A 19 24.05 -18.84 -47.99
N VAL A 20 22.74 -18.68 -47.75
CA VAL A 20 21.69 -18.90 -48.75
C VAL A 20 21.06 -17.56 -49.07
N PHE A 21 21.37 -17.05 -50.25
CA PHE A 21 20.61 -15.98 -50.90
C PHE A 21 19.26 -16.54 -51.31
N LEU A 22 18.17 -15.97 -50.78
CA LEU A 22 16.85 -16.13 -51.38
C LEU A 22 16.22 -14.74 -51.56
N SER A 23 16.31 -14.26 -52.79
CA SER A 23 15.55 -13.15 -53.32
C SER A 23 14.06 -13.49 -53.33
N CYS A 24 13.22 -12.64 -52.74
CA CYS A 24 11.80 -12.60 -53.08
C CYS A 24 11.28 -11.15 -53.11
N ALA A 25 10.48 -10.93 -54.15
CA ALA A 25 10.00 -9.67 -54.70
C ALA A 25 9.34 -8.72 -53.70
N THR A 26 9.54 -7.43 -53.97
CA THR A 26 8.70 -6.33 -53.52
C THR A 26 7.26 -6.52 -54.00
N LEU A 27 6.33 -6.73 -53.07
CA LEU A 27 4.92 -6.42 -53.27
C LEU A 27 4.61 -5.18 -52.42
N ILE A 28 4.54 -4.04 -53.10
CA ILE A 28 3.94 -2.82 -52.55
C ILE A 28 2.44 -3.08 -52.51
N GLY A 29 1.97 -3.63 -51.39
CA GLY A 29 0.56 -3.60 -51.03
C GLY A 29 0.29 -2.32 -50.27
N CYS A 30 -0.55 -1.44 -50.81
CA CYS A 30 -1.13 -0.32 -50.06
C CYS A 30 -1.89 -0.89 -48.85
N SER A 31 -1.30 -0.77 -47.66
CA SER A 31 -1.97 -1.04 -46.40
C SER A 31 -2.35 0.29 -45.75
N ASP A 32 -3.54 0.78 -46.06
CA ASP A 32 -4.18 1.88 -45.32
C ASP A 32 -4.65 1.46 -43.91
N GLY A 33 -4.29 0.25 -43.46
CA GLY A 33 -4.64 -0.27 -42.14
C GLY A 33 -3.59 -0.04 -41.05
N ASN A 34 -2.33 0.24 -41.40
CA ASN A 34 -1.24 0.33 -40.41
C ASN A 34 -1.04 1.75 -39.84
N THR A 35 -1.32 2.78 -40.63
CA THR A 35 -1.14 4.19 -40.26
C THR A 35 -2.13 4.67 -39.19
N GLN A 36 -3.37 4.18 -39.19
CA GLN A 36 -4.35 4.49 -38.14
C GLN A 36 -4.01 3.82 -36.80
N SER A 37 -3.52 2.58 -36.83
CA SER A 37 -3.10 1.82 -35.63
C SER A 37 -1.90 2.47 -34.94
N GLU A 38 -0.90 2.88 -35.72
CA GLU A 38 0.29 3.59 -35.21
C GLU A 38 -0.05 5.00 -34.71
N SER A 39 -0.89 5.75 -35.44
CA SER A 39 -1.36 7.08 -35.02
C SER A 39 -2.18 7.04 -33.72
N LEU A 40 -3.06 6.04 -33.56
CA LEU A 40 -3.85 5.85 -32.33
C LEU A 40 -2.97 5.43 -31.13
N LYS A 41 -1.96 4.59 -31.34
CA LYS A 41 -0.98 4.22 -30.30
C LYS A 41 -0.13 5.41 -29.87
N GLN A 42 0.38 6.19 -30.84
CA GLN A 42 1.14 7.42 -30.56
C GLN A 42 0.29 8.43 -29.80
N THR A 43 -0.96 8.65 -30.21
CA THR A 43 -1.87 9.59 -29.55
C THR A 43 -2.20 9.16 -28.12
N LYS A 44 -2.45 7.86 -27.87
CA LYS A 44 -2.66 7.33 -26.52
C LYS A 44 -1.42 7.49 -25.64
N GLN A 45 -0.25 7.20 -26.17
CA GLN A 45 1.02 7.32 -25.45
C GLN A 45 1.34 8.79 -25.12
N THR A 46 1.15 9.72 -26.06
CA THR A 46 1.34 11.16 -25.83
C THR A 46 0.37 11.72 -24.79
N ASN A 47 -0.91 11.29 -24.81
CA ASN A 47 -1.90 11.72 -23.82
C ASN A 47 -1.59 11.17 -22.42
N GLN A 48 -1.16 9.91 -22.32
CA GLN A 48 -0.72 9.32 -21.04
C GLN A 48 0.48 10.07 -20.46
N ILE A 49 1.51 10.33 -21.27
CA ILE A 49 2.70 11.08 -20.85
C ILE A 49 2.29 12.48 -20.35
N LYS A 50 1.46 13.20 -21.09
CA LYS A 50 1.00 14.55 -20.72
C LYS A 50 0.21 14.57 -19.41
N GLN A 51 -0.65 13.58 -19.18
CA GLN A 51 -1.45 13.47 -17.95
C GLN A 51 -0.59 13.10 -16.74
N GLU A 52 0.40 12.22 -16.90
CA GLU A 52 1.38 11.90 -15.86
C GLU A 52 2.25 13.10 -15.50
N THR A 53 2.75 13.85 -16.49
CA THR A 53 3.50 15.10 -16.24
C THR A 53 2.64 16.11 -15.48
N THR A 54 1.38 16.31 -15.88
CA THR A 54 0.48 17.29 -15.22
C THR A 54 0.16 16.90 -13.78
N GLY A 55 -0.03 15.61 -13.50
CA GLY A 55 -0.20 15.10 -12.14
C GLY A 55 1.04 15.32 -11.28
N ASN A 56 2.22 14.94 -11.78
CA ASN A 56 3.49 15.09 -11.07
C ASN A 56 3.82 16.56 -10.77
N ASP A 57 3.55 17.48 -11.71
CA ASP A 57 3.74 18.91 -11.50
C ASP A 57 2.82 19.46 -10.39
N SER A 58 1.61 18.89 -10.26
CA SER A 58 0.65 19.29 -9.22
C SER A 58 1.05 18.76 -7.84
N PHE A 59 1.53 17.52 -7.75
CA PHE A 59 2.06 16.98 -6.49
C PHE A 59 3.34 17.69 -6.04
N ALA A 60 4.24 18.04 -6.96
CA ALA A 60 5.43 18.82 -6.64
C ALA A 60 5.11 20.25 -6.15
N LYS A 61 3.96 20.82 -6.55
CA LYS A 61 3.48 22.09 -6.00
C LYS A 61 2.99 21.93 -4.57
N LEU A 62 2.29 20.83 -4.26
CA LEU A 62 1.87 20.53 -2.88
C LEU A 62 3.07 20.34 -1.96
N GLU A 63 4.12 19.61 -2.38
CA GLU A 63 5.35 19.48 -1.59
C GLU A 63 5.94 20.84 -1.19
N LYS A 64 5.97 21.80 -2.13
CA LYS A 64 6.47 23.16 -1.88
C LYS A 64 5.54 23.98 -0.99
N GLU A 65 4.24 23.86 -1.17
CA GLU A 65 3.24 24.61 -0.40
C GLU A 65 3.21 24.17 1.06
N PHE A 66 3.34 22.87 1.30
CA PHE A 66 3.26 22.26 2.63
C PHE A 66 4.63 22.01 3.28
N ASP A 67 5.74 22.38 2.62
CA ASP A 67 7.11 22.10 3.05
C ASP A 67 7.31 20.62 3.45
N ALA A 68 6.80 19.72 2.61
CA ALA A 68 6.68 18.29 2.89
C ALA A 68 7.18 17.45 1.71
N LYS A 69 7.51 16.19 2.00
CA LYS A 69 7.70 15.14 0.99
C LYS A 69 6.41 14.34 0.86
N LEU A 70 6.11 13.91 -0.36
CA LEU A 70 4.86 13.23 -0.69
C LEU A 70 5.10 11.98 -1.53
N GLY A 71 4.48 10.88 -1.12
CA GLY A 71 4.46 9.60 -1.84
C GLY A 71 3.03 9.18 -2.11
N ILE A 72 2.70 8.87 -3.37
CA ILE A 72 1.35 8.53 -3.80
C ILE A 72 1.37 7.31 -4.70
N TYR A 73 0.46 6.39 -4.44
CA TYR A 73 0.06 5.35 -5.38
C TYR A 73 -1.45 5.20 -5.37
N ALA A 74 -2.07 5.35 -6.54
CA ALA A 74 -3.49 5.06 -6.76
C ALA A 74 -3.64 4.02 -7.87
N LEU A 75 -4.62 3.13 -7.71
CA LEU A 75 -5.00 2.10 -8.68
C LEU A 75 -6.51 2.11 -8.88
N ASP A 76 -6.97 2.39 -10.09
CA ASP A 76 -8.35 2.12 -10.51
C ASP A 76 -8.48 0.62 -10.87
N THR A 77 -9.23 -0.13 -10.08
CA THR A 77 -9.34 -1.59 -10.27
C THR A 77 -10.27 -2.00 -11.41
N ASP A 78 -10.99 -1.05 -12.01
CA ASP A 78 -11.77 -1.30 -13.23
C ASP A 78 -10.86 -1.32 -14.46
N THR A 79 -9.95 -0.35 -14.55
CA THR A 79 -9.15 -0.10 -15.74
C THR A 79 -7.68 -0.48 -15.61
N ASN A 80 -7.23 -0.84 -14.40
CA ASN A 80 -5.83 -1.02 -14.01
C ASN A 80 -4.95 0.23 -14.23
N GLN A 81 -5.57 1.40 -14.39
CA GLN A 81 -4.84 2.65 -14.48
C GLN A 81 -4.26 3.04 -13.12
N THR A 82 -3.05 3.60 -13.16
CA THR A 82 -2.37 4.06 -11.96
C THR A 82 -2.04 5.54 -12.00
N VAL A 83 -1.92 6.12 -10.80
CA VAL A 83 -1.29 7.42 -10.54
C VAL A 83 -0.18 7.17 -9.54
N THR A 84 1.02 7.61 -9.88
CA THR A 84 2.22 7.37 -9.07
C THR A 84 3.01 8.65 -8.90
N TYR A 85 3.42 8.95 -7.67
CA TYR A 85 4.36 10.02 -7.37
C TYR A 85 5.25 9.56 -6.23
N GLN A 86 6.56 9.40 -6.47
CA GLN A 86 7.50 8.83 -5.49
C GLN A 86 7.00 7.50 -4.87
N SER A 87 6.27 6.70 -5.65
CA SER A 87 5.50 5.53 -5.17
C SER A 87 6.33 4.40 -4.59
N ASP A 88 7.63 4.39 -4.87
CA ASP A 88 8.61 3.40 -4.43
C ASP A 88 9.60 3.98 -3.39
N LYS A 89 9.42 5.24 -2.97
CA LYS A 89 10.18 5.83 -1.86
C LYS A 89 9.61 5.34 -0.53
N ARG A 90 10.51 5.11 0.43
CA ARG A 90 10.16 4.64 1.76
C ARG A 90 9.69 5.80 2.64
N PHE A 91 8.62 5.55 3.38
CA PHE A 91 8.10 6.39 4.45
C PHE A 91 7.84 5.51 5.66
N ALA A 92 7.96 6.07 6.86
CA ALA A 92 7.45 5.42 8.07
C ALA A 92 5.96 5.13 7.87
N TYR A 93 5.53 3.88 8.06
CA TYR A 93 4.12 3.54 7.83
C TYR A 93 3.22 4.07 8.96
N ALA A 94 3.77 4.34 10.14
CA ALA A 94 3.03 4.65 11.37
C ALA A 94 1.79 3.75 11.57
N SER A 95 0.67 4.28 12.04
CA SER A 95 -0.53 3.47 12.28
C SER A 95 -1.25 2.90 11.04
N THR A 96 -0.78 3.16 9.80
CA THR A 96 -1.39 2.54 8.60
C THR A 96 -1.20 1.03 8.57
N HIS A 97 -0.12 0.51 9.18
CA HIS A 97 0.15 -0.93 9.26
C HIS A 97 -0.95 -1.71 10.00
N LYS A 98 -1.75 -1.04 10.86
CA LYS A 98 -2.84 -1.65 11.63
C LYS A 98 -3.87 -2.33 10.73
N ALA A 99 -4.19 -1.73 9.57
CA ALA A 99 -5.07 -2.34 8.57
C ALA A 99 -4.51 -3.68 8.06
N LEU A 100 -3.21 -3.72 7.76
CA LEU A 100 -2.55 -4.92 7.27
C LEU A 100 -2.38 -5.97 8.37
N ALA A 101 -2.04 -5.56 9.59
CA ALA A 101 -1.92 -6.46 10.73
C ALA A 101 -3.26 -7.11 11.11
N VAL A 102 -4.37 -6.37 11.04
CA VAL A 102 -5.72 -6.94 11.20
C VAL A 102 -6.08 -7.85 10.02
N GLY A 103 -5.67 -7.50 8.79
CA GLY A 103 -5.76 -8.42 7.65
C GLY A 103 -5.07 -9.75 7.90
N VAL A 104 -3.84 -9.72 8.44
CA VAL A 104 -3.08 -10.93 8.82
C VAL A 104 -3.76 -11.68 9.99
N LEU A 105 -4.30 -10.97 10.99
CA LEU A 105 -5.07 -11.58 12.07
C LEU A 105 -6.26 -12.37 11.52
N LEU A 106 -7.05 -11.75 10.64
CA LEU A 106 -8.19 -12.39 9.98
C LEU A 106 -7.75 -13.55 9.10
N GLN A 107 -6.59 -13.47 8.45
CA GLN A 107 -6.05 -14.58 7.66
C GLN A 107 -5.74 -15.79 8.55
N LYS A 108 -5.13 -15.57 9.72
CA LYS A 108 -4.64 -16.65 10.61
C LYS A 108 -5.67 -17.17 11.61
N LYS A 109 -6.75 -16.43 11.89
CA LYS A 109 -7.77 -16.80 12.89
C LYS A 109 -9.11 -17.11 12.22
N SER A 110 -9.84 -18.12 12.70
CA SER A 110 -11.24 -18.32 12.31
C SER A 110 -12.12 -17.16 12.80
N ILE A 111 -13.36 -17.07 12.33
CA ILE A 111 -14.31 -16.05 12.84
C ILE A 111 -14.62 -16.33 14.32
N GLU A 112 -14.72 -17.60 14.70
CA GLU A 112 -14.94 -18.05 16.07
C GLU A 112 -13.79 -17.66 16.99
N ASP A 113 -12.54 -17.81 16.52
CA ASP A 113 -11.35 -17.39 17.26
C ASP A 113 -11.37 -15.89 17.59
N LEU A 114 -12.07 -15.05 16.80
CA LEU A 114 -12.15 -13.62 17.08
C LEU A 114 -12.88 -13.32 18.40
N ASN A 115 -13.67 -14.26 18.92
CA ASN A 115 -14.33 -14.16 20.22
C ASN A 115 -13.40 -14.51 21.39
N GLN A 116 -12.17 -14.98 21.13
CA GLN A 116 -11.16 -15.23 22.15
C GLN A 116 -10.90 -13.93 22.92
N ARG A 117 -11.09 -13.97 24.24
CA ARG A 117 -10.78 -12.88 25.15
C ARG A 117 -9.28 -12.83 25.45
N VAL A 118 -8.68 -11.67 25.25
CA VAL A 118 -7.29 -11.36 25.60
C VAL A 118 -7.30 -10.52 26.87
N LEU A 119 -6.70 -11.06 27.92
CA LEU A 119 -6.42 -10.33 29.16
C LEU A 119 -5.08 -9.61 29.01
N TYR A 120 -5.01 -8.41 29.57
CA TYR A 120 -3.83 -7.54 29.58
C TYR A 120 -3.86 -6.68 30.83
N THR A 121 -2.71 -6.12 31.21
CA THR A 121 -2.58 -5.35 32.46
C THR A 121 -2.38 -3.87 32.19
N ARG A 122 -2.29 -3.06 33.25
CA ARG A 122 -2.01 -1.63 33.11
C ARG A 122 -0.62 -1.37 32.54
N GLU A 123 0.31 -2.30 32.75
CA GLU A 123 1.67 -2.26 32.21
C GLU A 123 1.73 -2.51 30.69
N ASP A 124 0.67 -3.09 30.10
CA ASP A 124 0.53 -3.21 28.64
C ASP A 124 0.00 -1.93 27.97
N LEU A 125 -0.52 -0.97 28.74
CA LEU A 125 -0.99 0.31 28.22
C LEU A 125 0.21 1.15 27.76
N VAL A 126 0.13 1.71 26.55
CA VAL A 126 1.21 2.54 25.98
C VAL A 126 0.78 4.02 25.90
N ASN A 127 1.26 4.78 24.92
CA ASN A 127 1.07 6.23 24.84
C ASN A 127 -0.33 6.69 24.35
N TYR A 128 -1.12 5.81 23.72
CA TYR A 128 -2.43 6.16 23.18
C TYR A 128 -3.37 4.95 23.10
N ASN A 129 -4.33 4.88 24.03
CA ASN A 129 -5.17 3.71 24.29
C ASN A 129 -6.62 4.10 24.64
N PRO A 130 -7.32 4.87 23.79
CA PRO A 130 -8.63 5.45 24.10
C PRO A 130 -9.74 4.42 24.32
N ILE A 131 -9.53 3.18 23.89
CA ILE A 131 -10.48 2.08 24.08
C ILE A 131 -9.94 1.12 25.15
N THR A 132 -8.73 0.59 24.97
CA THR A 132 -8.19 -0.49 25.80
C THR A 132 -8.03 -0.09 27.27
N GLU A 133 -7.79 1.17 27.60
CA GLU A 133 -7.72 1.63 29.00
C GLU A 133 -9.01 1.34 29.80
N LYS A 134 -10.16 1.32 29.12
CA LYS A 134 -11.48 1.14 29.74
C LYS A 134 -11.81 -0.32 30.05
N TYR A 135 -10.99 -1.27 29.60
CA TYR A 135 -11.27 -2.70 29.65
C TYR A 135 -10.18 -3.52 30.33
N VAL A 136 -9.14 -2.89 30.89
CA VAL A 136 -7.99 -3.57 31.50
C VAL A 136 -8.39 -4.63 32.52
N ASP A 137 -9.42 -4.39 33.34
CA ASP A 137 -9.83 -5.32 34.40
C ASP A 137 -10.58 -6.57 33.88
N ARG A 138 -11.03 -6.57 32.61
CA ARG A 138 -11.84 -7.66 32.01
C ARG A 138 -11.33 -8.16 30.66
N GLY A 139 -10.30 -7.52 30.10
CA GLY A 139 -9.81 -7.76 28.75
C GLY A 139 -10.82 -7.44 27.64
N MET A 140 -10.38 -7.67 26.41
CA MET A 140 -11.16 -7.47 25.19
C MET A 140 -10.99 -8.69 24.29
N THR A 141 -12.01 -9.01 23.50
CA THR A 141 -11.92 -10.03 22.46
C THR A 141 -11.00 -9.58 21.32
N LEU A 142 -10.46 -10.52 20.53
CA LEU A 142 -9.68 -10.17 19.34
C LEU A 142 -10.50 -9.31 18.36
N LYS A 143 -11.81 -9.56 18.26
CA LYS A 143 -12.74 -8.74 17.47
C LYS A 143 -12.80 -7.29 17.96
N GLU A 144 -12.94 -7.09 19.27
CA GLU A 144 -12.97 -5.77 19.90
C GLU A 144 -11.61 -5.05 19.78
N LEU A 145 -10.50 -5.78 19.91
CA LEU A 145 -9.15 -5.23 19.71
C LEU A 145 -8.92 -4.80 18.26
N ALA A 146 -9.39 -5.59 17.28
CA ALA A 146 -9.33 -5.22 15.87
C ALA A 146 -10.15 -3.95 15.58
N ASP A 147 -11.39 -3.86 16.10
CA ASP A 147 -12.23 -2.65 15.99
C ASP A 147 -11.52 -1.43 16.61
N ALA A 148 -10.95 -1.57 17.81
CA ALA A 148 -10.22 -0.50 18.50
C ALA A 148 -8.96 -0.04 17.73
N SER A 149 -8.16 -1.00 17.24
CA SER A 149 -6.95 -0.73 16.47
C SER A 149 -7.27 -0.01 15.16
N LEU A 150 -8.31 -0.44 14.43
CA LEU A 150 -8.65 0.17 13.14
C LEU A 150 -9.36 1.51 13.29
N ARG A 151 -10.42 1.57 14.11
CA ARG A 151 -11.30 2.74 14.14
C ARG A 151 -10.82 3.88 15.00
N TYR A 152 -10.05 3.57 16.03
CA TYR A 152 -9.55 4.55 16.99
C TYR A 152 -8.03 4.65 16.98
N SER A 153 -7.34 3.82 16.20
CA SER A 153 -5.87 3.76 16.15
C SER A 153 -5.25 3.42 17.51
N ASP A 154 -5.96 2.67 18.37
CA ASP A 154 -5.51 2.30 19.72
C ASP A 154 -4.21 1.48 19.68
N ASN A 155 -3.15 2.02 20.29
CA ASN A 155 -1.80 1.46 20.20
C ASN A 155 -1.63 0.19 21.03
N THR A 156 -2.25 0.12 22.21
CA THR A 156 -2.23 -1.10 23.01
C THR A 156 -3.00 -2.21 22.32
N ALA A 157 -4.15 -1.91 21.72
CA ALA A 157 -4.89 -2.91 20.95
C ALA A 157 -4.04 -3.50 19.83
N GLN A 158 -3.30 -2.65 19.13
CA GLN A 158 -2.38 -3.08 18.08
C GLN A 158 -1.23 -3.93 18.62
N ASN A 159 -0.60 -3.55 19.73
CA ASN A 159 0.46 -4.35 20.34
C ASN A 159 -0.06 -5.73 20.75
N LEU A 160 -1.27 -5.81 21.31
CA LEU A 160 -1.90 -7.08 21.66
C LEU A 160 -2.17 -7.94 20.41
N ILE A 161 -2.65 -7.35 19.31
CA ILE A 161 -2.81 -8.06 18.03
C ILE A 161 -1.46 -8.59 17.54
N LEU A 162 -0.41 -7.76 17.51
CA LEU A 162 0.93 -8.19 17.10
C LEU A 162 1.46 -9.32 17.99
N LYS A 163 1.26 -9.25 19.32
CA LYS A 163 1.62 -10.36 20.23
C LYS A 163 0.90 -11.66 19.86
N GLN A 164 -0.38 -11.61 19.49
CA GLN A 164 -1.14 -12.78 19.04
C GLN A 164 -0.66 -13.35 17.69
N LEU A 165 0.01 -12.52 16.87
CA LEU A 165 0.64 -12.95 15.62
C LEU A 165 2.06 -13.50 15.80
N GLY A 166 2.69 -13.32 16.96
CA GLY A 166 4.11 -13.64 17.18
C GLY A 166 5.07 -12.46 17.01
N GLY A 167 4.54 -11.23 17.03
CA GLY A 167 5.30 -9.98 16.97
C GLY A 167 5.62 -9.47 15.56
N PRO A 168 6.39 -8.38 15.44
CA PRO A 168 6.73 -7.74 14.16
C PRO A 168 7.37 -8.68 13.14
N SER A 169 8.20 -9.63 13.59
CA SER A 169 8.86 -10.62 12.73
C SER A 169 7.86 -11.55 12.03
N GLU A 170 6.89 -12.11 12.77
CA GLU A 170 5.86 -12.97 12.16
C GLU A 170 4.84 -12.15 11.34
N PHE A 171 4.58 -10.90 11.73
CA PHE A 171 3.81 -9.98 10.88
C PHE A 171 4.53 -9.75 9.54
N LYS A 172 5.82 -9.43 9.55
CA LYS A 172 6.66 -9.28 8.35
C LYS A 172 6.62 -10.53 7.48
N LYS A 173 6.78 -11.71 8.07
CA LYS A 173 6.71 -12.99 7.35
C LYS A 173 5.35 -13.21 6.69
N SER A 174 4.26 -12.89 7.39
CA SER A 174 2.90 -12.99 6.84
C SER A 174 2.68 -12.04 5.64
N LEU A 175 3.28 -10.85 5.68
CA LEU A 175 3.28 -9.95 4.52
C LEU A 175 4.05 -10.55 3.33
N ARG A 176 5.16 -11.25 3.57
CA ARG A 176 5.91 -11.95 2.51
C ARG A 176 5.10 -13.08 1.88
N GLU A 177 4.27 -13.78 2.65
CA GLU A 177 3.37 -14.84 2.16
C GLU A 177 2.34 -14.32 1.14
N ILE A 178 1.96 -13.04 1.21
CA ILE A 178 1.06 -12.40 0.23
C ILE A 178 1.81 -11.63 -0.87
N GLY A 179 3.14 -11.77 -0.94
CA GLY A 179 3.98 -11.15 -1.97
C GLY A 179 4.50 -9.75 -1.64
N ASP A 180 4.18 -9.18 -0.48
CA ASP A 180 4.78 -7.91 -0.04
C ASP A 180 6.20 -8.18 0.44
N THR A 181 7.18 -7.75 -0.37
CA THR A 181 8.62 -7.87 -0.08
C THR A 181 9.26 -6.59 0.46
N VAL A 182 8.46 -5.53 0.63
CA VAL A 182 8.94 -4.15 0.84
C VAL A 182 8.69 -3.68 2.25
N THR A 183 7.48 -3.91 2.79
CA THR A 183 7.12 -3.48 4.14
C THR A 183 8.05 -4.15 5.16
N ASN A 184 8.60 -3.37 6.08
CA ASN A 184 9.64 -3.82 7.00
C ASN A 184 9.29 -3.58 8.48
N PRO A 185 8.35 -4.35 9.07
CA PRO A 185 8.04 -4.25 10.49
C PRO A 185 9.17 -4.76 11.37
N GLU A 186 9.54 -3.99 12.40
CA GLU A 186 10.60 -4.36 13.35
C GLU A 186 10.22 -4.09 14.81
N ARG A 187 9.45 -3.04 15.10
CA ARG A 187 9.16 -2.60 16.48
C ARG A 187 7.66 -2.60 16.79
N PHE A 188 7.33 -2.50 18.07
CA PHE A 188 5.97 -2.32 18.59
C PHE A 188 5.62 -0.83 18.71
N GLU A 189 4.37 -0.52 19.05
CA GLU A 189 3.98 0.82 19.47
C GLU A 189 4.54 1.11 20.88
N PRO A 190 5.01 2.35 21.15
CA PRO A 190 5.05 3.50 20.24
C PRO A 190 6.31 3.63 19.39
N GLU A 191 7.36 2.84 19.63
CA GLU A 191 8.70 3.03 19.06
C GLU A 191 8.72 2.96 17.53
N LEU A 192 7.81 2.20 16.92
CA LEU A 192 7.69 2.10 15.46
C LEU A 192 7.39 3.44 14.77
N ASN A 193 6.94 4.46 15.50
CA ASN A 193 6.62 5.78 14.94
C ASN A 193 7.83 6.70 14.85
N GLU A 194 8.97 6.29 15.43
CA GLU A 194 10.23 7.02 15.40
C GLU A 194 11.13 6.42 14.31
N VAL A 195 11.15 7.07 13.15
CA VAL A 195 11.96 6.65 12.00
C VAL A 195 12.75 7.85 11.50
N HIS A 196 14.08 7.82 11.63
CA HIS A 196 14.91 8.91 11.15
C HIS A 196 15.02 8.87 9.61
N PRO A 197 15.22 10.03 8.96
CA PRO A 197 15.49 10.06 7.53
C PRO A 197 16.65 9.13 7.12
N GLY A 198 16.33 8.12 6.31
CA GLY A 198 17.28 7.11 5.84
C GLY A 198 17.10 5.74 6.48
N ASP A 199 16.45 5.65 7.64
CA ASP A 199 16.12 4.37 8.27
C ASP A 199 15.08 3.61 7.44
N VAL A 200 15.16 2.28 7.51
CA VAL A 200 14.27 1.37 6.77
C VAL A 200 13.37 0.55 7.69
N HIS A 201 13.60 0.53 8.99
CA HIS A 201 12.73 -0.13 9.96
C HIS A 201 11.38 0.58 10.04
N ASP A 202 10.30 -0.20 10.17
CA ASP A 202 8.92 0.28 10.25
C ASP A 202 8.52 1.20 9.09
N THR A 203 9.13 0.96 7.92
CA THR A 203 8.81 1.66 6.67
C THR A 203 8.17 0.75 5.65
N SER A 204 7.44 1.37 4.73
CA SER A 204 7.02 0.77 3.47
C SER A 204 6.98 1.85 2.38
N THR A 205 6.43 1.53 1.22
CA THR A 205 6.22 2.49 0.12
C THR A 205 4.74 2.65 -0.15
N PRO A 206 4.29 3.77 -0.74
CA PRO A 206 2.87 3.95 -1.12
C PRO A 206 2.35 2.78 -1.95
N LYS A 207 3.13 2.32 -2.93
CA LYS A 207 2.77 1.19 -3.79
C LYS A 207 2.62 -0.12 -3.03
N ALA A 208 3.56 -0.44 -2.13
CA ALA A 208 3.52 -1.68 -1.37
C ALA A 208 2.33 -1.69 -0.39
N LEU A 209 2.09 -0.60 0.33
CA LEU A 209 0.92 -0.50 1.24
C LEU A 209 -0.41 -0.61 0.50
N ALA A 210 -0.55 0.08 -0.64
CA ALA A 210 -1.74 -0.03 -1.48
C ALA A 210 -1.94 -1.45 -2.00
N THR A 211 -0.88 -2.09 -2.50
CA THR A 211 -0.95 -3.47 -3.03
C THR A 211 -1.34 -4.47 -1.94
N SER A 212 -0.73 -4.37 -0.74
CA SER A 212 -1.07 -5.22 0.40
C SER A 212 -2.50 -4.99 0.88
N LEU A 213 -2.94 -3.72 0.95
CA LEU A 213 -4.32 -3.39 1.30
C LEU A 213 -5.31 -3.95 0.28
N GLN A 214 -5.02 -3.83 -1.01
CA GLN A 214 -5.82 -4.43 -2.08
C GLN A 214 -5.95 -5.95 -1.90
N ALA A 215 -4.84 -6.64 -1.60
CA ALA A 215 -4.85 -8.09 -1.42
C ALA A 215 -5.80 -8.54 -0.30
N PHE A 216 -5.79 -7.84 0.84
CA PHE A 216 -6.71 -8.13 1.95
C PHE A 216 -8.15 -7.69 1.69
N ALA A 217 -8.35 -6.48 1.15
CA ALA A 217 -9.66 -5.85 1.07
C ALA A 217 -10.43 -6.19 -0.21
N LEU A 218 -9.77 -6.61 -1.28
CA LEU A 218 -10.39 -6.86 -2.59
C LEU A 218 -9.96 -8.18 -3.24
N GLY A 219 -8.75 -8.66 -2.93
CA GLY A 219 -8.19 -9.93 -3.41
C GLY A 219 -8.77 -11.15 -2.72
N ASP A 220 -8.15 -12.31 -2.88
CA ASP A 220 -8.62 -13.62 -2.39
C ASP A 220 -7.89 -14.12 -1.13
N VAL A 221 -7.05 -13.28 -0.51
CA VAL A 221 -6.33 -13.61 0.73
C VAL A 221 -7.26 -13.90 1.91
N LEU A 222 -8.43 -13.24 1.94
CA LEU A 222 -9.48 -13.44 2.94
C LEU A 222 -10.75 -14.00 2.30
N SER A 223 -11.48 -14.84 3.06
CA SER A 223 -12.87 -15.16 2.74
C SER A 223 -13.72 -13.89 2.70
N THR A 224 -14.85 -13.94 1.97
CA THR A 224 -15.75 -12.78 1.84
C THR A 224 -16.17 -12.24 3.21
N GLU A 225 -16.58 -13.10 4.14
CA GLU A 225 -17.00 -12.69 5.49
C GLU A 225 -15.90 -11.93 6.26
N LYS A 226 -14.65 -12.40 6.20
CA LYS A 226 -13.52 -11.74 6.86
C LYS A 226 -13.16 -10.42 6.19
N ARG A 227 -13.24 -10.38 4.87
CA ARG A 227 -13.03 -9.17 4.07
C ARG A 227 -14.06 -8.11 4.39
N ASP A 228 -15.32 -8.50 4.53
CA ASP A 228 -16.42 -7.61 4.90
C ASP A 228 -16.23 -7.03 6.31
N LEU A 229 -15.72 -7.83 7.27
CA LEU A 229 -15.34 -7.33 8.59
C LEU A 229 -14.23 -6.27 8.51
N LEU A 230 -13.15 -6.54 7.76
CA LEU A 230 -12.06 -5.58 7.57
C LEU A 230 -12.57 -4.27 6.95
N ILE A 231 -13.36 -4.37 5.88
CA ILE A 231 -13.95 -3.21 5.20
C ILE A 231 -14.89 -2.45 6.13
N ASP A 232 -15.77 -3.12 6.88
CA ASP A 232 -16.68 -2.46 7.83
C ASP A 232 -15.92 -1.65 8.87
N TRP A 233 -14.89 -2.23 9.50
CA TRP A 233 -14.06 -1.52 10.46
C TRP A 233 -13.39 -0.29 9.87
N MET A 234 -12.81 -0.42 8.69
CA MET A 234 -12.16 0.70 7.99
C MET A 234 -13.18 1.75 7.50
N LYS A 235 -14.38 1.36 7.08
CA LYS A 235 -15.46 2.28 6.70
C LYS A 235 -15.91 3.12 7.88
N ARG A 236 -16.00 2.53 9.08
CA ARG A 236 -16.38 3.17 10.34
C ARG A 236 -15.19 3.77 11.10
N ASN A 237 -14.04 3.95 10.45
CA ASN A 237 -12.89 4.61 11.03
C ASN A 237 -13.26 6.04 11.50
N THR A 238 -12.77 6.44 12.67
CA THR A 238 -13.07 7.75 13.28
C THR A 238 -11.94 8.77 13.10
N THR A 239 -10.80 8.35 12.55
CA THR A 239 -9.59 9.19 12.47
C THR A 239 -9.34 9.80 11.07
N GLY A 240 -10.15 9.44 10.07
CA GLY A 240 -9.88 9.67 8.65
C GLY A 240 -10.56 10.88 8.00
N ASP A 241 -11.48 11.55 8.70
CA ASP A 241 -12.42 12.51 8.10
C ASP A 241 -11.75 13.67 7.36
N ASN A 242 -10.61 14.15 7.88
CA ASN A 242 -9.88 15.29 7.31
C ASN A 242 -8.83 14.89 6.26
N LEU A 243 -8.63 13.59 5.97
CA LEU A 243 -7.56 13.09 5.11
C LEU A 243 -8.12 12.69 3.73
N ILE A 244 -8.00 11.41 3.33
CA ILE A 244 -8.51 10.95 2.03
C ILE A 244 -10.00 11.27 1.92
N ARG A 245 -10.79 11.03 2.97
CA ARG A 245 -12.24 11.29 2.97
C ARG A 245 -12.59 12.73 2.57
N ALA A 246 -11.84 13.73 3.03
CA ALA A 246 -12.05 15.13 2.68
C ALA A 246 -11.70 15.47 1.21
N GLY A 247 -10.89 14.64 0.55
CA GLY A 247 -10.55 14.78 -0.86
C GLY A 247 -11.42 13.95 -1.82
N VAL A 248 -12.24 13.03 -1.30
CA VAL A 248 -13.14 12.21 -2.11
C VAL A 248 -14.45 12.97 -2.40
N PRO A 249 -15.01 12.89 -3.63
CA PRO A 249 -16.33 13.45 -3.93
C PRO A 249 -17.44 12.92 -3.01
N GLY A 250 -18.38 13.78 -2.66
CA GLY A 250 -19.53 13.40 -1.82
C GLY A 250 -20.32 12.21 -2.40
N GLY A 251 -20.78 11.33 -1.51
CA GLY A 251 -21.57 10.13 -1.85
C GLY A 251 -20.75 8.91 -2.24
N TRP A 252 -19.41 9.01 -2.30
CA TRP A 252 -18.53 7.85 -2.46
C TRP A 252 -18.25 7.24 -1.08
N GLU A 253 -18.19 5.91 -1.02
CA GLU A 253 -17.82 5.23 0.23
C GLU A 253 -16.29 5.15 0.34
N VAL A 254 -15.76 5.29 1.56
CA VAL A 254 -14.33 5.20 1.84
C VAL A 254 -14.12 4.28 3.04
N ALA A 255 -13.18 3.35 2.90
CA ALA A 255 -12.62 2.54 3.97
C ALA A 255 -11.14 2.91 4.10
N ASP A 256 -10.75 3.59 5.18
CA ASP A 256 -9.40 4.13 5.35
C ASP A 256 -8.73 3.68 6.65
N LYS A 257 -7.40 3.85 6.69
CA LYS A 257 -6.63 3.79 7.93
C LYS A 257 -5.52 4.84 7.91
N THR A 258 -5.59 5.76 8.85
CA THR A 258 -4.59 6.82 9.01
C THR A 258 -3.34 6.39 9.77
N GLY A 259 -2.25 7.15 9.61
CA GLY A 259 -1.03 7.06 10.39
C GLY A 259 -0.41 8.42 10.68
N SER A 260 0.20 8.57 11.85
CA SER A 260 1.01 9.74 12.20
C SER A 260 2.20 9.33 13.05
N GLY A 261 3.35 9.98 12.85
CA GLY A 261 4.60 9.68 13.58
C GLY A 261 5.53 10.89 13.67
N SER A 262 6.79 10.65 14.02
CA SER A 262 7.82 11.70 14.06
C SER A 262 8.09 12.29 12.67
N TYR A 263 8.83 13.41 12.60
CA TYR A 263 9.13 14.12 11.36
C TYR A 263 7.89 14.60 10.60
N GLY A 264 6.84 14.98 11.32
CA GLY A 264 5.55 15.32 10.72
C GLY A 264 5.00 14.24 9.79
N THR A 265 5.32 12.95 10.06
CA THR A 265 4.80 11.85 9.26
C THR A 265 3.27 11.86 9.33
N ARG A 266 2.61 11.85 8.17
CA ARG A 266 1.15 11.82 8.07
C ARG A 266 0.71 11.04 6.85
N ASN A 267 -0.04 9.99 7.11
CA ASN A 267 -0.34 8.98 6.11
C ASN A 267 -1.82 8.64 6.14
N ASP A 268 -2.32 8.21 4.98
CA ASP A 268 -3.61 7.56 4.87
C ASP A 268 -3.61 6.54 3.72
N ILE A 269 -4.24 5.39 3.94
CA ILE A 269 -4.43 4.35 2.93
C ILE A 269 -5.90 3.97 2.89
N ALA A 270 -6.46 3.81 1.69
CA ALA A 270 -7.89 3.62 1.52
C ALA A 270 -8.29 2.73 0.34
N ILE A 271 -9.47 2.12 0.50
CA ILE A 271 -10.30 1.65 -0.60
C ILE A 271 -11.47 2.61 -0.74
N ILE A 272 -11.71 3.05 -1.98
CA ILE A 272 -12.69 4.08 -2.32
C ILE A 272 -13.66 3.49 -3.34
N TRP A 273 -14.98 3.59 -3.10
CA TRP A 273 -16.00 3.09 -4.02
C TRP A 273 -16.75 4.25 -4.68
N PRO A 274 -16.44 4.58 -5.94
CA PRO A 274 -17.29 5.45 -6.73
C PRO A 274 -18.66 4.78 -6.99
N PRO A 275 -19.75 5.54 -7.06
CA PRO A 275 -21.07 5.00 -7.40
C PRO A 275 -21.03 4.24 -8.72
N ASN A 276 -21.54 3.00 -8.71
CA ASN A 276 -21.66 2.12 -9.88
C ASN A 276 -20.34 1.81 -10.59
N LYS A 277 -19.20 1.87 -9.90
CA LYS A 277 -17.89 1.48 -10.45
C LYS A 277 -17.16 0.53 -9.51
N LYS A 278 -16.13 -0.14 -10.04
CA LYS A 278 -15.19 -0.87 -9.19
C LYS A 278 -14.38 0.08 -8.32
N PRO A 279 -13.86 -0.40 -7.17
CA PRO A 279 -13.14 0.44 -6.23
C PRO A 279 -11.80 0.96 -6.77
N ILE A 280 -11.33 2.03 -6.15
CA ILE A 280 -9.99 2.59 -6.30
C ILE A 280 -9.22 2.29 -5.02
N VAL A 281 -7.97 1.86 -5.16
CA VAL A 281 -7.03 1.72 -4.03
C VAL A 281 -6.12 2.93 -4.03
N LEU A 282 -5.91 3.55 -2.87
CA LEU A 282 -5.10 4.76 -2.74
C LEU A 282 -4.23 4.68 -1.48
N ALA A 283 -2.96 5.02 -1.62
CA ALA A 283 -2.05 5.28 -0.50
C ALA A 283 -1.37 6.63 -0.69
N ILE A 284 -1.42 7.47 0.34
CA ILE A 284 -0.75 8.77 0.40
C ILE A 284 0.07 8.80 1.68
N LEU A 285 1.38 8.96 1.53
CA LEU A 285 2.33 9.05 2.63
C LEU A 285 3.05 10.40 2.56
N SER A 286 3.25 11.04 3.70
CA SER A 286 4.05 12.27 3.77
C SER A 286 4.93 12.30 5.00
N ASN A 287 6.03 13.04 4.90
CA ASN A 287 6.88 13.41 6.04
C ASN A 287 7.63 14.71 5.72
N HIS A 288 8.38 15.20 6.70
CA HIS A 288 9.20 16.41 6.62
C HIS A 288 10.67 16.06 6.97
N ASP A 289 11.57 17.02 6.79
CA ASP A 289 13.00 16.83 7.12
C ASP A 289 13.33 17.06 8.60
N LYS A 290 12.51 17.81 9.33
CA LYS A 290 12.74 18.16 10.74
C LYS A 290 11.91 17.28 11.67
N GLU A 291 12.53 16.82 12.75
CA GLU A 291 11.90 15.89 13.70
C GLU A 291 10.64 16.46 14.38
N ASP A 292 10.67 17.74 14.73
CA ASP A 292 9.59 18.46 15.40
C ASP A 292 8.54 19.05 14.45
N ALA A 293 8.70 18.83 13.14
CA ALA A 293 7.77 19.29 12.12
C ALA A 293 6.34 18.82 12.41
N LYS A 294 5.38 19.69 12.10
CA LYS A 294 3.96 19.40 12.20
C LYS A 294 3.44 19.00 10.83
N TYR A 295 2.60 17.97 10.81
CA TYR A 295 1.84 17.63 9.62
C TYR A 295 0.63 18.56 9.44
N ASP A 296 0.10 18.60 8.21
CA ASP A 296 -1.19 19.22 7.89
C ASP A 296 -2.07 18.20 7.13
N ASP A 297 -3.25 17.90 7.68
CA ASP A 297 -4.21 16.96 7.08
C ASP A 297 -4.64 17.39 5.66
N LYS A 298 -4.65 18.70 5.39
CA LYS A 298 -5.02 19.25 4.07
C LYS A 298 -4.10 18.75 2.96
N LEU A 299 -2.83 18.48 3.24
CA LEU A 299 -1.91 17.92 2.25
C LEU A 299 -2.46 16.60 1.68
N ILE A 300 -2.95 15.73 2.55
CA ILE A 300 -3.49 14.41 2.18
C ILE A 300 -4.81 14.57 1.42
N ALA A 301 -5.68 15.49 1.85
CA ALA A 301 -6.94 15.77 1.18
C ALA A 301 -6.75 16.36 -0.23
N GLU A 302 -5.85 17.35 -0.39
CA GLU A 302 -5.56 17.96 -1.70
C GLU A 302 -4.86 16.96 -2.64
N ALA A 303 -3.93 16.16 -2.12
CA ALA A 303 -3.29 15.08 -2.89
C ALA A 303 -4.31 14.05 -3.39
N THR A 304 -5.33 13.74 -2.57
CA THR A 304 -6.44 12.85 -2.97
C THR A 304 -7.23 13.44 -4.13
N LYS A 305 -7.61 14.72 -4.07
CA LYS A 305 -8.35 15.40 -5.15
C LYS A 305 -7.60 15.34 -6.47
N ILE A 306 -6.28 15.59 -6.44
CA ILE A 306 -5.41 15.51 -7.63
C ILE A 306 -5.37 14.07 -8.16
N ALA A 307 -5.11 13.07 -7.31
CA ALA A 307 -5.01 11.68 -7.73
C ALA A 307 -6.30 11.18 -8.40
N LEU A 308 -7.46 11.45 -7.80
CA LEU A 308 -8.75 11.09 -8.38
C LEU A 308 -9.07 11.88 -9.66
N GLY A 309 -8.66 13.16 -9.71
CA GLY A 309 -8.77 13.98 -10.91
C GLY A 309 -7.99 13.41 -12.09
N VAL A 310 -6.77 12.95 -11.86
CA VAL A 310 -5.92 12.31 -12.89
C VAL A 310 -6.53 10.98 -13.35
N LEU A 311 -6.99 10.11 -12.44
CA LEU A 311 -7.68 8.87 -12.82
C LEU A 311 -8.93 9.14 -13.67
N LYS A 312 -9.73 10.15 -13.29
CA LYS A 312 -10.92 10.53 -14.06
C LYS A 312 -10.56 11.06 -15.45
N ALA A 313 -9.46 11.79 -15.59
CA ALA A 313 -9.00 12.31 -16.89
C ALA A 313 -8.44 11.22 -17.82
N LYS A 314 -7.79 10.19 -17.27
CA LYS A 314 -7.31 9.02 -18.03
C LYS A 314 -8.46 8.10 -18.51
N ASN A 315 -9.64 8.22 -17.90
CA ASN A 315 -10.85 7.46 -18.24
C ASN A 315 -11.77 8.16 -19.27
N LYS A 316 -11.42 9.37 -19.73
CA LYS A 316 -12.14 10.11 -20.79
C LYS A 316 -11.38 10.02 -22.11
#